data_AF-A0A7C0XTX8-F1
#
_entry.id   AF-A0A7C0XTX8-F1
#
_cell.length_a   1.000
_cell.length_b   1.000
_cell.length_c   1.000
_cell.angle_alpha   90.00
_cell.angle_beta   90.00
_cell.angle_gamma   90.00
#
_symmetry.space_group_name_H-M   'P 1'
#
loop_
_entity.id
_entity.type
_entity.pdbx_description
1 polymer ?
#
loop_
_entity_poly.entity_id
_entity_poly.type
_entity_poly.pdbx_seq_one_letter_code
_entity_poly.pdbx_strand_id
1 'polypeptide(L)'
;MVSARTHLGRATTNYTDEYYAAAKADLAQASEWLRRAGNDADKKGRMEAQNLAAEIDVLKDKLDNDTDDYTHTLGNFLHRNAALIEREAEDLWLRYKRQRAANQTLRKLLDAKTHLHYAEHGLIKDRDSDTIRKDLDSADRYLEESLSEAEPPMREQISRLRKELHALEEDLDSDREQARAHYEQIMADLLHLIHEP
;
A
#
# COMPACT_ATOMS: atom_id res chain seq x y z
N MET A 1 -3.24 -2.46 3.56
CA MET A 1 -3.41 -3.35 2.39
C MET A 1 -2.78 -4.69 2.68
N VAL A 2 -3.44 -5.80 2.32
CA VAL A 2 -2.92 -7.17 2.48
C VAL A 2 -2.17 -7.53 1.20
N SER A 3 -0.93 -8.02 1.30
CA SER A 3 -0.09 -8.32 0.14
C SER A 3 -0.13 -9.80 -0.25
N ALA A 4 0.39 -10.14 -1.43
CA ALA A 4 0.61 -11.53 -1.84
C ALA A 4 1.38 -12.35 -0.78
N ARG A 5 2.33 -11.72 -0.09
CA ARG A 5 3.09 -12.33 1.03
C ARG A 5 2.19 -12.76 2.18
N THR A 6 1.26 -11.89 2.59
CA THR A 6 0.35 -12.19 3.71
C THR A 6 -0.56 -13.36 3.37
N HIS A 7 -1.06 -13.42 2.14
CA HIS A 7 -1.86 -14.54 1.67
C HIS A 7 -1.04 -15.83 1.59
N LEU A 8 0.20 -15.81 1.08
CA LEU A 8 1.06 -16.99 1.06
C LEU A 8 1.41 -17.50 2.48
N GLY A 9 1.64 -16.58 3.42
CA GLY A 9 1.84 -16.93 4.83
C GLY A 9 0.63 -17.66 5.42
N ARG A 10 -0.58 -17.13 5.20
CA ARG A 10 -1.82 -17.78 5.65
C ARG A 10 -2.07 -19.11 4.93
N ALA A 11 -1.80 -19.20 3.64
CA ALA A 11 -1.90 -20.45 2.90
C ALA A 11 -1.02 -21.56 3.50
N THR A 12 0.17 -21.20 3.97
CA THR A 12 1.12 -22.12 4.63
C THR A 12 0.60 -22.59 5.98
N THR A 13 0.12 -21.66 6.82
CA THR A 13 -0.46 -21.98 8.13
C THR A 13 -1.69 -22.86 7.95
N ASN A 14 -2.63 -22.44 7.11
CA ASN A 14 -3.84 -23.20 6.81
C ASN A 14 -3.53 -24.58 6.26
N TYR A 15 -2.50 -24.74 5.44
CA TYR A 15 -2.11 -26.06 4.94
C TYR A 15 -1.50 -26.96 6.04
N THR A 16 -0.61 -26.40 6.87
CA THR A 16 0.01 -27.11 8.00
C THR A 16 -1.04 -27.56 9.03
N ASP A 17 -2.07 -26.75 9.22
CA ASP A 17 -3.20 -27.02 10.11
C ASP A 17 -4.32 -27.83 9.42
N GLU A 18 -4.05 -28.39 8.24
CA GLU A 18 -4.95 -29.24 7.44
C GLU A 18 -6.25 -28.55 6.97
N TYR A 19 -6.32 -27.22 7.05
CA TYR A 19 -7.38 -26.38 6.47
C TYR A 19 -7.14 -26.13 4.96
N TYR A 20 -7.15 -27.21 4.16
CA TYR A 20 -6.79 -27.16 2.74
C TYR A 20 -7.65 -26.22 1.89
N ALA A 21 -8.95 -26.10 2.19
CA ALA A 21 -9.83 -25.17 1.49
C ALA A 21 -9.45 -23.71 1.73
N ALA A 22 -9.09 -23.37 2.98
CA ALA A 22 -8.61 -22.03 3.33
C ALA A 22 -7.24 -21.75 2.72
N ALA A 23 -6.35 -22.76 2.68
CA ALA A 23 -5.07 -22.67 2.01
C ALA A 23 -5.22 -22.35 0.50
N LYS A 24 -6.14 -23.03 -0.19
CA LYS A 24 -6.47 -22.77 -1.61
C LYS A 24 -7.00 -21.36 -1.84
N ALA A 25 -7.89 -20.88 -0.97
CA ALA A 25 -8.43 -19.53 -1.07
C ALA A 25 -7.33 -18.47 -0.93
N ASP A 26 -6.42 -18.65 0.02
CA ASP A 26 -5.28 -17.75 0.20
C ASP A 26 -4.29 -17.83 -0.98
N LEU A 27 -4.01 -19.01 -1.54
CA LEU A 27 -3.22 -19.15 -2.76
C LEU A 27 -3.85 -18.40 -3.94
N ALA A 28 -5.17 -18.50 -4.13
CA ALA A 28 -5.86 -17.78 -5.18
C ALA A 28 -5.72 -16.25 -5.04
N GLN A 29 -5.84 -15.74 -3.81
CA GLN A 29 -5.64 -14.32 -3.52
C GLN A 29 -4.20 -13.89 -3.76
N ALA A 30 -3.21 -14.70 -3.38
CA ALA A 30 -1.80 -14.40 -3.63
C ALA A 30 -1.48 -14.30 -5.14
N SER A 31 -2.00 -15.24 -5.94
CA SER A 31 -1.84 -15.23 -7.40
C SER A 31 -2.44 -13.97 -8.03
N GLU A 32 -3.64 -13.58 -7.61
CA GLU A 32 -4.31 -12.37 -8.11
C GLU A 32 -3.54 -11.09 -7.75
N TRP A 33 -3.03 -10.99 -6.52
CA TRP A 33 -2.20 -9.86 -6.11
C TRP A 33 -0.91 -9.74 -6.92
N LEU A 34 -0.26 -10.86 -7.24
CA LEU A 34 0.94 -10.87 -8.08
C LEU A 34 0.66 -10.41 -9.50
N ARG A 35 -0.46 -10.86 -10.10
CA ARG A 35 -0.86 -10.38 -11.43
C ARG A 35 -1.10 -8.88 -11.45
N ARG A 36 -1.76 -8.33 -10.42
CA ARG A 36 -1.97 -6.89 -10.28
C ARG A 36 -0.66 -6.13 -10.12
N ALA A 37 0.20 -6.57 -9.20
CA ALA A 37 1.51 -5.96 -8.99
C ALA A 37 2.40 -5.99 -10.24
N GLY A 38 2.31 -7.04 -11.06
CA GLY A 38 3.04 -7.15 -12.31
C GLY A 38 2.62 -6.15 -13.39
N ASN A 39 1.38 -5.65 -13.36
CA ASN A 39 0.92 -4.66 -14.35
C ASN A 39 1.66 -3.32 -14.19
N ASP A 40 1.93 -2.94 -12.95
CA ASP A 40 2.58 -1.68 -12.59
C ASP A 40 4.12 -1.80 -12.52
N ALA A 41 4.64 -3.02 -12.67
CA ALA A 41 6.07 -3.31 -12.67
C ALA A 41 6.74 -3.09 -14.05
N ASP A 42 8.06 -2.92 -14.03
CA ASP A 42 8.87 -2.92 -15.24
C ASP A 42 8.90 -4.31 -15.90
N LYS A 43 9.42 -4.39 -17.13
CA LYS A 43 9.40 -5.62 -17.93
C LYS A 43 9.91 -6.85 -17.17
N LYS A 44 10.96 -6.71 -16.36
CA LYS A 44 11.52 -7.80 -15.58
C LYS A 44 10.61 -8.18 -14.40
N GLY A 45 10.17 -7.22 -13.59
CA GLY A 45 9.26 -7.49 -12.48
C GLY A 45 7.92 -8.08 -12.93
N ARG A 46 7.38 -7.63 -14.08
CA ARG A 46 6.16 -8.17 -14.67
C ARG A 46 6.28 -9.65 -15.03
N MET A 47 7.34 -10.05 -15.74
CA MET A 47 7.53 -11.45 -16.14
C MET A 47 7.67 -12.37 -14.92
N GLU A 48 8.37 -11.88 -13.89
CA GLU A 48 8.61 -12.64 -12.66
C GLU A 48 7.33 -12.81 -11.84
N ALA A 49 6.54 -11.73 -11.72
CA ALA A 49 5.23 -11.79 -11.08
C ALA A 49 4.24 -12.71 -11.82
N GLN A 50 4.28 -12.73 -13.17
CA GLN A 50 3.46 -13.62 -13.99
C GLN A 50 3.87 -15.08 -13.86
N ASN A 51 5.18 -15.37 -13.89
CA ASN A 51 5.68 -16.73 -13.66
C ASN A 51 5.27 -17.24 -12.28
N LEU A 52 5.37 -16.40 -11.25
CA LEU A 52 4.98 -16.77 -9.89
C LEU A 52 3.49 -17.03 -9.75
N ALA A 53 2.64 -16.21 -10.38
CA ALA A 53 1.20 -16.43 -10.41
C ALA A 53 0.84 -17.77 -11.09
N ALA A 54 1.54 -18.12 -12.16
CA ALA A 54 1.36 -19.40 -12.86
C ALA A 54 1.81 -20.60 -12.01
N GLU A 55 2.92 -20.48 -11.27
CA GLU A 55 3.35 -21.54 -10.35
C GLU A 55 2.35 -21.74 -9.19
N ILE A 56 1.71 -20.66 -8.71
CA ILE A 56 0.62 -20.75 -7.71
C ILE A 56 -0.58 -21.49 -8.27
N ASP A 57 -0.97 -21.23 -9.52
CA ASP A 57 -2.10 -21.94 -10.13
C ASP A 57 -1.82 -23.43 -10.27
N VAL A 58 -0.61 -23.80 -10.73
CA VAL A 58 -0.19 -25.21 -10.80
C VAL A 58 -0.23 -25.89 -9.44
N LEU A 59 0.14 -25.18 -8.37
CA LEU A 59 0.08 -25.69 -7.01
C LEU A 59 -1.36 -25.87 -6.52
N LYS A 60 -2.26 -24.95 -6.85
CA LYS A 60 -3.70 -25.06 -6.54
C LYS A 60 -4.31 -26.29 -7.21
N ASP A 61 -4.02 -26.51 -8.48
CA ASP A 61 -4.52 -27.66 -9.24
C ASP A 61 -3.97 -28.99 -8.71
N LYS A 62 -2.75 -28.98 -8.17
CA LYS A 62 -2.15 -30.12 -7.49
C LYS A 62 -2.83 -30.42 -6.14
N LEU A 63 -3.16 -29.39 -5.37
CA LEU A 63 -3.94 -29.55 -4.13
C LEU A 63 -5.36 -30.08 -4.37
N ASP A 64 -5.88 -30.07 -5.59
CA ASP A 64 -7.18 -30.67 -5.95
C ASP A 64 -7.11 -32.20 -6.17
N ASN A 65 -5.91 -32.77 -6.32
CA ASN A 65 -5.71 -34.18 -6.62
C ASN A 65 -4.97 -34.88 -5.45
N ASP A 66 -5.71 -35.49 -4.51
CA ASP A 66 -5.16 -36.21 -3.33
C ASP A 66 -4.02 -37.19 -3.69
N THR A 67 -2.85 -37.07 -3.03
CA THR A 67 -1.83 -38.12 -2.79
C THR A 67 -0.57 -37.56 -2.10
N ASP A 68 -0.51 -37.73 -0.78
CA ASP A 68 0.63 -38.01 0.13
C ASP A 68 2.01 -37.31 0.06
N ASP A 69 2.37 -36.48 -0.93
CA ASP A 69 3.71 -35.85 -1.00
C ASP A 69 3.71 -34.34 -1.31
N TYR A 70 2.73 -33.63 -0.75
CA TYR A 70 2.55 -32.19 -0.96
C TYR A 70 3.40 -31.30 -0.03
N THR A 71 3.86 -31.82 1.12
CA THR A 71 4.63 -31.05 2.12
C THR A 71 5.98 -30.58 1.58
N HIS A 72 6.68 -31.41 0.80
CA HIS A 72 7.93 -31.03 0.16
C HIS A 72 7.72 -30.09 -1.02
N THR A 73 6.63 -30.28 -1.77
CA THR A 73 6.28 -29.43 -2.93
C THR A 73 5.87 -28.03 -2.50
N LEU A 74 5.00 -27.91 -1.49
CA LEU A 74 4.60 -26.65 -0.90
C LEU A 74 5.78 -25.98 -0.19
N GLY A 75 6.59 -26.72 0.57
CA GLY A 75 7.78 -26.18 1.23
C GLY A 75 8.79 -25.58 0.25
N ASN A 76 9.11 -26.29 -0.84
CA ASN A 76 10.02 -25.80 -1.89
C ASN A 76 9.43 -24.61 -2.66
N PHE A 77 8.14 -24.65 -2.96
CA PHE A 77 7.42 -23.54 -3.58
C PHE A 77 7.47 -22.30 -2.68
N LEU A 78 7.13 -22.42 -1.40
CA LEU A 78 7.15 -21.34 -0.42
C LEU A 78 8.55 -20.75 -0.22
N HIS A 79 9.60 -21.57 -0.21
CA HIS A 79 10.98 -21.08 -0.15
C HIS A 79 11.35 -20.22 -1.36
N ARG A 80 11.02 -20.68 -2.57
CA ARG A 80 11.25 -19.89 -3.80
C ARG A 80 10.41 -18.62 -3.85
N ASN A 81 9.16 -18.69 -3.37
CA ASN A 81 8.24 -17.56 -3.34
C ASN A 81 8.66 -16.51 -2.30
N ALA A 82 9.10 -16.94 -1.11
CA ALA A 82 9.64 -16.05 -0.08
C ALA A 82 10.87 -15.32 -0.61
N ALA A 83 11.79 -16.02 -1.28
CA ALA A 83 12.97 -15.41 -1.89
C ALA A 83 12.60 -14.41 -3.00
N LEU A 84 11.58 -14.70 -3.83
CA LEU A 84 11.14 -13.78 -4.88
C LEU A 84 10.40 -12.56 -4.31
N ILE A 85 9.55 -12.76 -3.29
CA ILE A 85 8.87 -11.68 -2.58
C ILE A 85 9.85 -10.81 -1.81
N GLU A 86 10.87 -11.39 -1.19
CA GLU A 86 11.95 -10.66 -0.56
C GLU A 86 12.75 -9.87 -1.60
N ARG A 87 13.08 -10.48 -2.75
CA ARG A 87 13.74 -9.78 -3.85
C ARG A 87 12.90 -8.64 -4.42
N GLU A 88 11.61 -8.85 -4.66
CA GLU A 88 10.70 -7.81 -5.18
C GLU A 88 10.42 -6.75 -4.12
N ALA A 89 10.32 -7.10 -2.83
CA ALA A 89 10.21 -6.14 -1.75
C ALA A 89 11.51 -5.33 -1.58
N GLU A 90 12.68 -5.96 -1.71
CA GLU A 90 13.98 -5.29 -1.73
C GLU A 90 14.14 -4.42 -2.98
N ASP A 91 13.74 -4.89 -4.17
CA ASP A 91 13.80 -4.10 -5.40
C ASP A 91 12.81 -2.94 -5.36
N LEU A 92 11.59 -3.15 -4.86
CA LEU A 92 10.62 -2.08 -4.59
C LEU A 92 11.14 -1.10 -3.55
N TRP A 93 11.76 -1.59 -2.47
CA TRP A 93 12.37 -0.72 -1.44
C TRP A 93 13.59 0.03 -1.98
N LEU A 94 14.40 -0.57 -2.84
CA LEU A 94 15.55 0.06 -3.49
C LEU A 94 15.11 1.09 -4.54
N ARG A 95 14.08 0.78 -5.34
CA ARG A 95 13.44 1.72 -6.27
C ARG A 95 12.79 2.86 -5.51
N TYR A 96 12.02 2.56 -4.47
CA TYR A 96 11.48 3.55 -3.55
C TYR A 96 12.59 4.41 -2.94
N LYS A 97 13.70 3.82 -2.47
CA LYS A 97 14.83 4.57 -1.90
C LYS A 97 15.54 5.44 -2.94
N ARG A 98 15.70 4.94 -4.18
CA ARG A 98 16.29 5.69 -5.31
C ARG A 98 15.36 6.81 -5.79
N GLN A 99 14.06 6.54 -5.90
CA GLN A 99 13.03 7.50 -6.27
C GLN A 99 12.82 8.54 -5.16
N ARG A 100 12.85 8.14 -3.90
CA ARG A 100 12.85 9.03 -2.71
C ARG A 100 14.12 9.88 -2.62
N ALA A 101 15.26 9.37 -3.08
CA ALA A 101 16.50 10.14 -3.15
C ALA A 101 16.51 11.12 -4.34
N ALA A 102 15.82 10.78 -5.44
CA ALA A 102 15.77 11.59 -6.66
C ALA A 102 14.60 12.59 -6.72
N ASN A 103 13.50 12.34 -6.00
CA ASN A 103 12.27 13.13 -6.04
C ASN A 103 11.94 13.64 -4.64
N GLN A 104 12.51 14.79 -4.29
CA GLN A 104 12.34 15.42 -2.98
C GLN A 104 10.87 15.79 -2.73
N THR A 105 10.15 16.24 -3.75
CA THR A 105 8.72 16.56 -3.69
C THR A 105 7.88 15.35 -3.29
N LEU A 106 8.04 14.22 -3.99
CA LEU A 106 7.30 12.99 -3.70
C LEU A 106 7.54 12.49 -2.27
N ARG A 107 8.78 12.59 -1.77
CA ARG A 107 9.08 12.25 -0.38
C ARG A 107 8.21 13.06 0.59
N LYS A 108 8.11 14.37 0.36
CA LYS A 108 7.32 15.27 1.20
C LYS A 108 5.82 14.99 1.10
N LEU A 109 5.31 14.68 -0.09
CA LEU A 109 3.91 14.27 -0.28
C LEU A 109 3.57 12.97 0.48
N LEU A 110 4.49 12.00 0.50
CA LEU A 110 4.32 10.75 1.26
C LEU A 110 4.39 10.96 2.78
N ASP A 111 5.27 11.85 3.23
CA ASP A 111 5.33 12.24 4.65
C ASP A 111 4.01 12.94 5.05
N ALA A 112 3.46 13.84 4.21
CA ALA A 112 2.16 14.48 4.42
C ALA A 112 1.01 13.45 4.48
N LYS A 113 0.96 12.48 3.55
CA LYS A 113 -0.01 11.39 3.55
C LYS A 113 0.02 10.57 4.85
N THR A 114 1.22 10.31 5.38
CA THR A 114 1.38 9.54 6.62
C THR A 114 0.71 10.25 7.79
N HIS A 115 0.91 11.57 7.91
CA HIS A 115 0.28 12.38 8.94
C HIS A 115 -1.24 12.50 8.77
N LEU A 116 -1.73 12.61 7.53
CA LEU A 116 -3.17 12.54 7.26
C LEU A 116 -3.79 11.22 7.71
N HIS A 117 -3.11 10.07 7.56
CA HIS A 117 -3.62 8.81 8.12
C HIS A 117 -3.65 8.79 9.66
N TYR A 118 -2.75 9.51 10.34
CA TYR A 118 -2.82 9.65 11.79
C TYR A 118 -4.00 10.52 12.22
N ALA A 119 -4.26 11.61 11.50
CA ALA A 119 -5.43 12.46 11.68
C ALA A 119 -6.75 11.68 11.46
N GLU A 120 -6.84 10.86 10.41
CA GLU A 120 -7.98 9.95 10.13
C GLU A 120 -8.24 8.98 11.28
N HIS A 121 -7.18 8.33 11.76
CA HIS A 121 -7.30 7.42 12.88
C HIS A 121 -7.78 8.16 14.14
N GLY A 122 -7.38 9.42 14.33
CA GLY A 122 -7.92 10.30 15.36
C GLY A 122 -9.39 10.64 15.17
N LEU A 123 -9.82 10.96 13.94
CA LEU A 123 -11.21 11.24 13.57
C LEU A 123 -12.13 10.02 13.80
N ILE A 124 -11.67 8.81 13.46
CA ILE A 124 -12.41 7.56 13.64
C ILE A 124 -12.49 7.15 15.11
N LYS A 125 -11.42 7.36 15.87
CA LYS A 125 -11.33 6.96 17.29
C LYS A 125 -11.85 8.02 18.26
N ASP A 126 -12.47 9.08 17.75
CA ASP A 126 -12.99 10.20 18.54
C ASP A 126 -11.92 10.79 19.49
N ARG A 127 -10.67 10.86 19.02
CA ARG A 127 -9.57 11.44 19.79
C ARG A 127 -9.76 12.95 19.95
N ASP A 128 -9.08 13.48 20.95
CA ASP A 128 -8.99 14.90 21.25
C ASP A 128 -8.54 15.71 20.02
N SER A 129 -9.25 16.81 19.74
CA SER A 129 -9.06 17.65 18.55
C SER A 129 -7.65 18.22 18.46
N ASP A 130 -6.98 18.48 19.58
CA ASP A 130 -5.59 18.94 19.61
C ASP A 130 -4.60 17.91 19.07
N THR A 131 -4.89 16.61 19.22
CA THR A 131 -4.06 15.54 18.66
C THR A 131 -4.23 15.48 17.15
N ILE A 132 -5.46 15.60 16.67
CA ILE A 132 -5.77 15.60 15.23
C ILE A 132 -5.16 16.83 14.57
N ARG A 133 -5.27 18.01 15.20
CA ARG A 133 -4.68 19.26 14.70
C ARG A 133 -3.16 19.18 14.56
N LYS A 134 -2.45 18.56 15.51
CA LYS A 134 -0.99 18.34 15.37
C LYS A 134 -0.61 17.47 14.18
N ASP A 135 -1.44 16.47 13.87
CA ASP A 135 -1.24 15.63 12.69
C ASP A 135 -1.55 16.40 11.40
N LEU A 136 -2.59 17.24 11.38
CA LEU A 136 -2.88 18.15 10.27
C LEU A 136 -1.77 19.19 10.06
N ASP A 137 -1.33 19.89 11.11
CA ASP A 137 -0.18 20.82 11.08
C ASP A 137 1.08 20.16 10.49
N SER A 138 1.33 18.90 10.87
CA SER A 138 2.46 18.15 10.36
C SER A 138 2.30 17.82 8.88
N ALA A 139 1.09 17.47 8.43
CA ALA A 139 0.79 17.27 7.03
C ALA A 139 0.96 18.58 6.23
N ASP A 140 0.44 19.71 6.72
CA ASP A 140 0.62 21.03 6.08
C ASP A 140 2.09 21.38 5.90
N ARG A 141 2.90 21.20 6.96
CA ARG A 141 4.33 21.48 6.91
C ARG A 141 5.04 20.65 5.83
N TYR A 142 4.68 19.38 5.66
CA TYR A 142 5.26 18.58 4.59
C TYR A 142 4.75 18.99 3.20
N LEU A 143 3.49 19.39 3.05
CA LEU A 143 3.00 19.99 1.80
C LEU A 143 3.73 21.30 1.48
N GLU A 144 3.98 22.15 2.47
CA GLU A 144 4.77 23.36 2.32
C GLU A 144 6.20 23.07 1.84
N GLU A 145 6.88 22.15 2.51
CA GLU A 145 8.23 21.72 2.15
C GLU A 145 8.28 21.10 0.74
N SER A 146 7.16 20.59 0.22
CA SER A 146 7.08 20.05 -1.14
C SER A 146 6.99 21.14 -2.22
N LEU A 147 6.52 22.35 -1.88
CA LEU A 147 6.35 23.45 -2.84
C LEU A 147 7.66 23.92 -3.47
N SER A 148 8.76 23.96 -2.70
CA SER A 148 10.04 24.49 -3.19
C SER A 148 10.59 23.67 -4.36
N GLU A 149 10.44 22.36 -4.30
CA GLU A 149 10.97 21.39 -5.24
C GLU A 149 9.95 20.94 -6.31
N ALA A 150 8.67 21.29 -6.15
CA ALA A 150 7.62 20.92 -7.09
C ALA A 150 7.72 21.69 -8.43
N GLU A 151 7.27 21.04 -9.51
CA GLU A 151 7.05 21.69 -10.80
C GLU A 151 5.82 22.61 -10.76
N PRO A 152 5.69 23.61 -11.64
CA PRO A 152 4.64 24.62 -11.56
C PRO A 152 3.20 24.09 -11.47
N PRO A 153 2.78 23.09 -12.28
CA PRO A 153 1.41 22.54 -12.18
C PRO A 153 1.16 21.88 -10.82
N MET A 154 2.14 21.14 -10.33
CA MET A 154 2.08 20.44 -9.04
C MET A 154 2.07 21.44 -7.87
N ARG A 155 2.78 22.58 -7.97
CA ARG A 155 2.73 23.65 -6.95
C ARG A 155 1.33 24.21 -6.74
N GLU A 156 0.57 24.39 -7.82
CA GLU A 156 -0.80 24.88 -7.72
C GLU A 156 -1.71 23.89 -6.99
N GLN A 157 -1.60 22.60 -7.32
CA GLN A 157 -2.36 21.54 -6.66
C GLN A 157 -1.99 21.40 -5.18
N ILE A 158 -0.69 21.42 -4.85
CA ILE A 158 -0.21 21.42 -3.46
C ILE A 158 -0.75 22.64 -2.69
N SER A 159 -0.73 23.82 -3.30
CA SER A 159 -1.24 25.05 -2.68
C SER A 159 -2.74 25.01 -2.43
N ARG A 160 -3.51 24.30 -3.26
CA ARG A 160 -4.94 24.04 -3.04
C ARG A 160 -5.13 23.08 -1.87
N LEU A 161 -4.43 21.95 -1.87
CA LEU A 161 -4.46 20.96 -0.78
C LEU A 161 -4.19 21.60 0.59
N ARG A 162 -3.21 22.50 0.69
CA ARG A 162 -2.93 23.23 1.95
C ARG A 162 -4.11 24.08 2.42
N LYS A 163 -4.81 24.75 1.49
CA LYS A 163 -6.00 25.55 1.83
C LYS A 163 -7.15 24.68 2.31
N GLU A 164 -7.40 23.57 1.63
CA GLU A 164 -8.42 22.59 2.05
C GLU A 164 -8.07 22.02 3.43
N LEU A 165 -6.78 21.75 3.70
CA LEU A 165 -6.33 21.23 4.99
C LEU A 165 -6.55 22.22 6.14
N HIS A 166 -6.34 23.52 5.92
CA HIS A 166 -6.71 24.54 6.91
C HIS A 166 -8.22 24.66 7.09
N ALA A 167 -9.01 24.53 6.03
CA ALA A 167 -10.47 24.52 6.15
C ALA A 167 -10.97 23.27 6.91
N LEU A 168 -10.31 22.12 6.74
CA LEU A 168 -10.56 20.93 7.56
C LEU A 168 -10.29 21.18 9.04
N GLU A 169 -9.24 21.93 9.39
CA GLU A 169 -8.95 22.29 10.79
C GLU A 169 -10.06 23.14 11.41
N GLU A 170 -10.68 24.03 10.63
CA GLU A 170 -11.86 24.81 11.06
C GLU A 170 -13.12 23.92 11.20
N ASP A 171 -13.27 22.92 10.32
CA ASP A 171 -14.38 21.96 10.37
C ASP A 171 -14.32 21.06 11.62
N LEU A 172 -13.11 20.75 12.13
CA LEU A 172 -12.92 19.95 13.35
C LEU A 172 -13.65 20.52 14.57
N ASP A 173 -13.73 21.85 14.66
CA ASP A 173 -14.33 22.55 15.79
C ASP A 173 -15.85 22.78 15.61
N SER A 174 -16.39 22.54 14.40
CA SER A 174 -17.78 22.85 14.05
C SER A 174 -18.64 21.61 13.80
N ASP A 175 -18.25 20.73 12.89
CA ASP A 175 -18.96 19.48 12.57
C ASP A 175 -17.99 18.35 12.19
N ARG A 176 -17.90 17.34 13.06
CA ARG A 176 -16.97 16.23 12.89
C ARG A 176 -17.32 15.29 11.73
N GLU A 177 -18.59 15.20 11.33
CA GLU A 177 -18.98 14.42 10.15
C GLU A 177 -18.63 15.18 8.86
N GLN A 178 -18.80 16.51 8.85
CA GLN A 178 -18.30 17.35 7.77
C GLN A 178 -16.78 17.24 7.65
N ALA A 179 -16.05 17.31 8.77
CA ALA A 179 -14.61 17.13 8.79
C ALA A 179 -14.16 15.77 8.20
N ARG A 180 -14.92 14.69 8.44
CA ARG A 180 -14.62 13.37 7.83
C ARG A 180 -14.79 13.38 6.32
N ALA A 181 -15.88 13.93 5.80
CA ALA A 181 -16.11 14.02 4.36
C ALA A 181 -15.04 14.89 3.67
N HIS A 182 -14.67 16.00 4.30
CA HIS A 182 -13.63 16.89 3.83
C HIS A 182 -12.25 16.21 3.83
N TYR A 183 -11.94 15.45 4.88
CA TYR A 183 -10.73 14.63 4.94
C TYR A 183 -10.63 13.63 3.77
N GLU A 184 -11.71 12.91 3.45
CA GLU A 184 -11.71 11.92 2.36
C GLU A 184 -11.36 12.57 1.01
N GLN A 185 -11.88 13.77 0.75
CA GLN A 185 -11.58 14.55 -0.45
C GLN A 185 -10.09 14.93 -0.51
N ILE A 186 -9.54 15.47 0.58
CA ILE A 186 -8.12 15.85 0.67
C ILE A 186 -7.21 14.64 0.43
N MET A 187 -7.56 13.48 1.01
CA MET A 187 -6.78 12.25 0.81
C MET A 187 -6.86 11.77 -0.65
N ALA A 188 -8.03 11.83 -1.29
CA ALA A 188 -8.19 11.47 -2.69
C ALA A 188 -7.33 12.36 -3.61
N ASP A 189 -7.35 13.68 -3.38
CA ASP A 189 -6.58 14.65 -4.16
C ASP A 189 -5.07 14.48 -3.95
N LEU A 190 -4.63 14.20 -2.72
CA LEU A 190 -3.22 13.89 -2.44
C LEU A 190 -2.77 12.57 -3.10
N LEU A 191 -3.63 11.55 -3.12
CA LEU A 191 -3.33 10.28 -3.80
C LEU A 191 -3.20 10.49 -5.31
N HIS A 192 -4.10 11.28 -5.91
CA HIS A 192 -4.00 11.62 -7.33
C HIS A 192 -2.66 12.32 -7.63
N LEU A 193 -2.27 13.29 -6.82
CA LEU A 193 -0.99 14.00 -6.93
C LEU A 193 0.24 13.07 -6.82
N ILE A 194 0.16 12.04 -5.98
CA ILE A 194 1.25 11.08 -5.77
C ILE A 194 1.36 10.09 -6.94
N HIS A 195 0.24 9.73 -7.57
CA HIS A 195 0.17 8.69 -8.58
C HIS A 195 0.22 9.21 -10.02
N GLU A 196 -0.21 10.46 -10.25
CA GLU A 196 -0.22 11.13 -11.56
C GLU A 196 0.40 12.55 -11.44
N PRO A 197 1.72 12.64 -11.16
CA PRO A 197 2.42 13.92 -10.96
C PRO A 197 2.63 14.74 -12.24
#